data_AF-A0A2N2JP54-F1
#
_entry.id   AF-A0A2N2JP54-F1
#
_cell.length_a   1.000
_cell.length_b   1.000
_cell.length_c   1.000
_cell.angle_alpha   90.00
_cell.angle_beta   90.00
_cell.angle_gamma   90.00
#
_symmetry.space_group_name_H-M   'P 1'
#
loop_
_entity.id
_entity.type
_entity.pdbx_description
1 polymer ?
#
loop_
_entity_poly.entity_id
_entity_poly.type
_entity_poly.pdbx_seq_one_letter_code
_entity_poly.pdbx_strand_id
1 'polypeptide(L)'
;MRNRVLMTSLRAGAAFLLLGHLAGCADQVVGWPGPDVTAPTVSATTPANDAIDVALNAPVSATFSEAMDPTTVSTDSFTVRDGTTPVAGTVVYAGVTAVFTPTQPLLLDTTYSAVVTTQAKDLAGNPLPHTYSWSFTTGAVIDATAPMILLTLPGDMDTDVVLNTAVSATFSEVMDPLSITATVFTLANAAGPVLGNVAQVDATATFVPDNLLTLNTLYTATVTTGASDLDGNTLTEDYVWTFTTGAELDSDPPTVTSNAPEDMAIDVPVNTTVNATFSEDMDPLSIDTASFTLVGPGDSEVLGTVHYDPLARIGTFIPASALMPVTEYTATVTMDAADLAGTMMVEDYVWTFSTGDDLALGFAPLAINLGSLSTFVAVAGSGLTNSNSSGTTTLNGDVGLSPTGTCLGDGSPCTLTNPVINGTLYVNDPEGVAAKAKVDLVAAYVEAMSRPPGITSQDLAGMTLTPGVYTSASTMTIAVGGTVWLDGMGDSNAVFIFQIGSSLTVNNDAQIVLLNGAKAKNVFWACGASSTLGSNVRFQGSILAQESNSVGTDSVVVGRLLCTTGEITLLSNTITLP
;
A
#
# COMPACT_ATOMS: atom_id res chain seq x y z
N MET A 1 -58.84 -28.02 -72.70
CA MET A 1 -59.80 -28.27 -71.60
C MET A 1 -59.53 -27.23 -70.52
N ARG A 2 -60.62 -26.58 -70.05
CA ARG A 2 -60.82 -25.55 -69.00
C ARG A 2 -59.64 -25.27 -68.03
N ASN A 3 -59.34 -24.05 -67.57
CA ASN A 3 -60.10 -22.78 -67.56
C ASN A 3 -59.19 -21.57 -67.26
N ARG A 4 -59.34 -20.52 -68.08
CA ARG A 4 -59.08 -19.06 -67.92
C ARG A 4 -57.89 -18.53 -67.08
N VAL A 5 -56.97 -17.90 -67.81
CA VAL A 5 -56.06 -16.83 -67.38
C VAL A 5 -56.75 -15.47 -67.61
N LEU A 6 -56.77 -14.58 -66.61
CA LEU A 6 -56.61 -13.13 -66.82
C LEU A 6 -56.21 -12.41 -65.51
N MET A 7 -55.04 -11.78 -65.58
CA MET A 7 -54.63 -10.48 -65.03
C MET A 7 -55.31 -9.94 -63.75
N THR A 8 -54.52 -9.58 -62.74
CA THR A 8 -54.16 -8.17 -62.43
C THR A 8 -53.31 -8.07 -61.16
N SER A 9 -52.49 -7.02 -61.13
CA SER A 9 -51.46 -6.64 -60.17
C SER A 9 -51.97 -6.21 -58.78
N LEU A 10 -51.20 -6.44 -57.70
CA LEU A 10 -50.56 -5.42 -56.84
C LEU A 10 -50.06 -6.00 -55.49
N ARG A 11 -48.86 -5.57 -55.12
CA ARG A 11 -48.32 -5.28 -53.76
C ARG A 11 -47.90 -6.40 -52.79
N ALA A 12 -46.72 -6.11 -52.25
CA ALA A 12 -46.27 -6.24 -50.85
C ALA A 12 -45.47 -7.49 -50.48
N GLY A 13 -44.40 -7.23 -49.72
CA GLY A 13 -43.81 -8.19 -48.81
C GLY A 13 -42.39 -8.59 -49.16
N ALA A 14 -41.43 -7.78 -48.75
CA ALA A 14 -40.05 -8.21 -48.56
C ALA A 14 -40.00 -9.40 -47.59
N ALA A 15 -39.27 -10.44 -47.95
CA ALA A 15 -38.21 -11.05 -47.13
C ALA A 15 -37.82 -12.44 -47.68
N PHE A 16 -36.52 -12.70 -47.59
CA PHE A 16 -35.81 -13.97 -47.62
C PHE A 16 -35.32 -14.59 -48.94
N LEU A 17 -34.01 -14.90 -48.84
CA LEU A 17 -33.21 -15.89 -49.56
C LEU A 17 -32.74 -15.57 -50.99
N LEU A 18 -31.49 -15.08 -51.07
CA LEU A 18 -30.62 -15.45 -52.17
C LEU A 18 -29.21 -15.77 -51.66
N LEU A 19 -28.87 -17.06 -51.64
CA LEU A 19 -27.47 -17.51 -51.71
C LEU A 19 -26.92 -17.10 -53.08
N GLY A 20 -25.80 -16.39 -53.09
CA GLY A 20 -25.03 -16.10 -54.30
C GLY A 20 -23.63 -15.62 -53.92
N HIS A 21 -22.63 -16.39 -54.35
CA HIS A 21 -21.20 -16.13 -54.15
C HIS A 21 -20.76 -14.74 -54.63
N LEU A 22 -20.03 -14.03 -53.77
CA LEU A 22 -18.98 -13.10 -54.18
C LEU A 22 -17.76 -13.38 -53.30
N ALA A 23 -16.76 -14.02 -53.90
CA ALA A 23 -15.39 -14.02 -53.40
C ALA A 23 -14.78 -12.63 -53.63
N GLY A 24 -14.00 -12.15 -52.66
CA GLY A 24 -13.02 -11.08 -52.89
C GLY A 24 -13.37 -9.71 -52.32
N CYS A 25 -13.31 -9.59 -50.99
CA CYS A 25 -12.57 -8.54 -50.28
C CYS A 25 -12.41 -9.04 -48.84
N ALA A 26 -11.23 -9.55 -48.51
CA ALA A 26 -10.82 -9.67 -47.12
C ALA A 26 -10.61 -8.25 -46.61
N ASP A 27 -11.69 -7.66 -46.10
CA ASP A 27 -11.61 -6.54 -45.19
C ASP A 27 -10.82 -7.07 -43.99
N GLN A 28 -9.61 -6.54 -43.78
CA GLN A 28 -8.93 -6.69 -42.51
C GLN A 28 -9.83 -5.98 -41.51
N VAL A 29 -10.72 -6.74 -40.87
CA VAL A 29 -11.31 -6.33 -39.60
C VAL A 29 -10.10 -6.06 -38.73
N VAL A 30 -9.77 -4.77 -38.57
CA VAL A 30 -8.92 -4.28 -37.51
C VAL A 30 -9.52 -4.92 -36.27
N GLY A 31 -8.84 -5.93 -35.73
CA GLY A 31 -9.28 -6.53 -34.48
C GLY A 31 -9.41 -5.36 -33.53
N TRP A 32 -10.63 -5.09 -33.06
CA TRP A 32 -10.78 -4.18 -31.95
C TRP A 32 -9.77 -4.60 -30.89
N PRO A 33 -8.99 -3.66 -30.31
CA PRO A 33 -8.18 -4.01 -29.17
C PRO A 33 -9.09 -4.77 -28.20
N GLY A 34 -8.58 -5.88 -27.67
CA GLY A 34 -9.34 -6.67 -26.70
C GLY A 34 -9.87 -5.75 -25.60
N PRO A 35 -10.97 -6.12 -24.92
CA PRO A 35 -11.42 -5.34 -23.78
C PRO A 35 -10.23 -5.11 -22.85
N ASP A 36 -10.04 -3.88 -22.41
CA ASP A 36 -9.00 -3.55 -21.47
C ASP A 36 -9.25 -4.32 -20.17
N VAL A 37 -8.23 -5.08 -19.76
CA VAL A 37 -8.23 -5.95 -18.58
C VAL A 37 -7.14 -5.56 -17.60
N THR A 38 -6.39 -4.50 -17.88
CA THR A 38 -5.38 -3.97 -16.98
C THR A 38 -6.12 -3.28 -15.85
N ALA A 39 -5.74 -3.57 -14.61
CA ALA A 39 -6.36 -2.93 -13.46
C ALA A 39 -5.58 -1.67 -13.10
N PRO A 40 -6.26 -0.58 -12.69
CA PRO A 40 -5.57 0.62 -12.25
C PRO A 40 -4.82 0.35 -10.94
N THR A 41 -3.69 1.04 -10.76
CA THR A 41 -2.92 1.08 -9.52
C THR A 41 -2.81 2.51 -9.00
N VAL A 42 -2.50 2.70 -7.71
CA VAL A 42 -2.16 4.03 -7.17
C VAL A 42 -0.66 4.23 -7.36
N SER A 43 -0.27 5.16 -8.22
CA SER A 43 1.11 5.44 -8.61
C SER A 43 1.80 6.47 -7.71
N ALA A 44 1.05 7.36 -7.05
CA ALA A 44 1.59 8.32 -6.08
C ALA A 44 0.54 8.74 -5.04
N THR A 45 0.99 9.19 -3.87
CA THR A 45 0.13 9.78 -2.83
C THR A 45 0.75 11.04 -2.23
N THR A 46 -0.08 12.03 -1.92
CA THR A 46 0.30 13.19 -1.12
C THR A 46 -0.67 13.30 0.06
N PRO A 47 -0.21 13.46 1.32
CA PRO A 47 1.17 13.29 1.75
C PRO A 47 1.67 11.88 1.44
N ALA A 48 2.98 11.73 1.27
CA ALA A 48 3.61 10.43 1.12
C ALA A 48 3.28 9.53 2.33
N ASN A 49 3.31 8.21 2.14
CA ASN A 49 3.06 7.28 3.23
C ASN A 49 4.05 7.51 4.39
N ASP A 50 3.50 7.59 5.59
CA ASP A 50 4.16 7.87 6.87
C ASP A 50 4.85 9.25 6.95
N ALA A 51 4.44 10.21 6.10
CA ALA A 51 4.88 11.59 6.20
C ALA A 51 4.56 12.18 7.59
N ILE A 52 5.47 13.00 8.11
CA ILE A 52 5.33 13.74 9.37
C ILE A 52 5.34 15.24 9.12
N ASP A 53 4.91 16.02 10.11
CA ASP A 53 4.84 17.48 10.05
C ASP A 53 3.96 18.00 8.89
N VAL A 54 2.95 17.23 8.50
CA VAL A 54 2.01 17.61 7.43
C VAL A 54 1.15 18.80 7.87
N ALA A 55 0.94 19.78 7.00
CA ALA A 55 0.13 20.95 7.30
C ALA A 55 -1.32 20.57 7.68
N LEU A 56 -1.96 21.34 8.56
CA LEU A 56 -3.31 21.03 9.05
C LEU A 56 -4.39 21.14 7.97
N ASN A 57 -4.17 21.92 6.93
CA ASN A 57 -5.04 22.04 5.76
C ASN A 57 -4.63 21.11 4.61
N ALA A 58 -3.54 20.36 4.77
CA ALA A 58 -2.95 19.63 3.68
C ALA A 58 -3.98 18.73 2.98
N PRO A 59 -4.06 18.81 1.64
CA PRO A 59 -4.83 17.87 0.84
C PRO A 59 -4.37 16.44 1.05
N VAL A 60 -5.24 15.51 0.71
CA VAL A 60 -4.89 14.10 0.61
C VAL A 60 -5.18 13.63 -0.80
N SER A 61 -4.17 13.31 -1.60
CA SER A 61 -4.32 12.91 -3.00
C SER A 61 -3.79 11.51 -3.27
N ALA A 62 -4.36 10.90 -4.31
CA ALA A 62 -3.89 9.65 -4.92
C ALA A 62 -3.86 9.83 -6.44
N THR A 63 -2.71 9.60 -7.06
CA THR A 63 -2.53 9.56 -8.51
C THR A 63 -2.60 8.10 -8.95
N PHE A 64 -3.28 7.84 -10.07
CA PHE A 64 -3.48 6.49 -10.61
C PHE A 64 -2.59 6.25 -11.83
N SER A 65 -2.32 4.98 -12.13
CA SER A 65 -1.57 4.57 -13.32
C SER A 65 -2.31 4.78 -14.64
N GLU A 66 -3.60 5.10 -14.59
CA GLU A 66 -4.43 5.32 -15.77
C GLU A 66 -5.68 6.14 -15.45
N ALA A 67 -6.44 6.49 -16.50
CA ALA A 67 -7.66 7.26 -16.36
C ALA A 67 -8.78 6.45 -15.67
N MET A 68 -9.21 6.94 -14.50
CA MET A 68 -10.32 6.39 -13.72
C MET A 68 -11.68 6.83 -14.26
N ASP A 69 -12.72 6.02 -14.03
CA ASP A 69 -14.12 6.45 -14.16
C ASP A 69 -14.42 7.47 -13.04
N PRO A 70 -14.63 8.76 -13.38
CA PRO A 70 -14.83 9.82 -12.40
C PRO A 70 -16.07 9.61 -11.52
N THR A 71 -17.03 8.77 -11.96
CA THR A 71 -18.23 8.46 -11.16
C THR A 71 -17.95 7.46 -10.04
N THR A 72 -16.84 6.74 -10.12
CA THR A 72 -16.41 5.75 -9.12
C THR A 72 -15.37 6.29 -8.14
N VAL A 73 -14.81 7.47 -8.41
CA VAL A 73 -13.88 8.18 -7.54
C VAL A 73 -14.64 9.23 -6.75
N SER A 74 -15.00 8.90 -5.50
CA SER A 74 -15.84 9.73 -4.64
C SER A 74 -15.50 9.53 -3.17
N THR A 75 -16.21 10.20 -2.26
CA THR A 75 -16.07 9.98 -0.81
C THR A 75 -16.45 8.57 -0.34
N ASP A 76 -17.05 7.74 -1.20
CA ASP A 76 -17.31 6.33 -0.89
C ASP A 76 -16.11 5.42 -1.22
N SER A 77 -15.27 5.83 -2.17
CA SER A 77 -14.11 5.06 -2.61
C SER A 77 -12.78 5.63 -2.14
N PHE A 78 -12.70 6.93 -1.85
CA PHE A 78 -11.54 7.61 -1.28
C PHE A 78 -11.93 8.31 0.04
N THR A 79 -11.40 7.81 1.16
CA THR A 79 -11.71 8.32 2.51
C THR A 79 -10.46 8.65 3.31
N VAL A 80 -10.57 9.62 4.21
CA VAL A 80 -9.56 9.96 5.23
C VAL A 80 -10.17 9.79 6.62
N ARG A 81 -9.42 9.23 7.56
CA ARG A 81 -9.89 8.88 8.92
C ARG A 81 -8.86 9.25 9.99
N ASP A 82 -9.35 9.80 11.10
CA ASP A 82 -8.65 9.87 12.38
C ASP A 82 -9.02 8.61 13.19
N GLY A 83 -8.14 7.61 13.17
CA GLY A 83 -8.45 6.27 13.69
C GLY A 83 -9.70 5.68 13.04
N THR A 84 -10.82 5.61 13.77
CA THR A 84 -12.10 5.11 13.24
C THR A 84 -13.05 6.22 12.80
N THR A 85 -12.75 7.48 13.14
CA THR A 85 -13.59 8.63 12.85
C THR A 85 -13.34 9.14 11.43
N PRO A 86 -14.35 9.17 10.55
CA PRO A 86 -14.19 9.72 9.21
C PRO A 86 -14.00 11.23 9.28
N VAL A 87 -13.02 11.72 8.52
CA VAL A 87 -12.84 13.15 8.26
C VAL A 87 -13.88 13.56 7.22
N ALA A 88 -14.59 14.66 7.46
CA ALA A 88 -15.51 15.22 6.48
C ALA A 88 -14.71 15.97 5.41
N GLY A 89 -14.91 15.64 4.15
CA GLY A 89 -14.21 16.24 3.02
C GLY A 89 -14.97 16.07 1.71
N THR A 90 -14.41 16.60 0.64
CA THR A 90 -14.87 16.41 -0.74
C THR A 90 -13.80 15.69 -1.53
N VAL A 91 -14.21 14.80 -2.43
CA VAL A 91 -13.30 14.16 -3.40
C VAL A 91 -13.55 14.76 -4.77
N VAL A 92 -12.46 15.16 -5.40
CA VAL A 92 -12.40 15.64 -6.78
C VAL A 92 -11.45 14.75 -7.55
N TYR A 93 -11.78 14.45 -8.80
CA TYR A 93 -10.90 13.72 -9.71
C TYR A 93 -10.66 14.53 -10.98
N ALA A 94 -9.39 14.71 -11.35
CA ALA A 94 -8.98 15.44 -12.55
C ALA A 94 -7.68 14.84 -13.13
N GLY A 95 -7.63 14.70 -14.46
CA GLY A 95 -6.55 13.98 -15.12
C GLY A 95 -6.50 12.52 -14.67
N VAL A 96 -5.46 12.17 -13.94
CA VAL A 96 -5.24 10.86 -13.29
C VAL A 96 -5.15 10.97 -11.76
N THR A 97 -5.51 12.11 -11.18
CA THR A 97 -5.33 12.38 -9.75
C THR A 97 -6.67 12.62 -9.06
N ALA A 98 -6.92 11.89 -7.97
CA ALA A 98 -7.97 12.18 -7.02
C ALA A 98 -7.43 13.01 -5.85
N VAL A 99 -8.18 14.01 -5.41
CA VAL A 99 -7.86 14.87 -4.27
C VAL A 99 -9.04 14.85 -3.30
N PHE A 100 -8.77 14.45 -2.06
CA PHE A 100 -9.63 14.62 -0.91
C PHE A 100 -9.26 15.91 -0.18
N THR A 101 -10.19 16.85 -0.11
CA THR A 101 -10.03 18.12 0.61
C THR A 101 -10.85 18.09 1.90
N PRO A 102 -10.21 18.14 3.10
CA PRO A 102 -10.93 18.25 4.37
C PRO A 102 -11.80 19.52 4.41
N THR A 103 -13.03 19.41 4.91
CA THR A 103 -13.94 20.59 5.08
C THR A 103 -13.57 21.47 6.27
N GLN A 104 -12.69 20.98 7.15
CA GLN A 104 -12.13 21.68 8.30
C GLN A 104 -10.65 21.33 8.38
N PRO A 105 -9.79 22.22 8.92
CA PRO A 105 -8.42 21.86 9.23
C PRO A 105 -8.37 20.58 10.08
N LEU A 106 -7.46 19.69 9.70
CA LEU A 106 -7.08 18.51 10.44
C LEU A 106 -6.56 18.90 11.84
N LEU A 107 -6.61 17.95 12.76
CA LEU A 107 -6.13 18.11 14.13
C LEU A 107 -4.60 18.09 14.14
N LEU A 108 -3.99 18.81 15.07
CA LEU A 108 -2.54 18.87 15.25
C LEU A 108 -1.97 17.57 15.84
N ASP A 109 -0.72 17.24 15.50
CA ASP A 109 0.01 16.06 15.98
C ASP A 109 -0.81 14.76 15.89
N THR A 110 -1.60 14.61 14.82
CA THR A 110 -2.59 13.54 14.66
C THR A 110 -2.25 12.69 13.45
N THR A 111 -2.20 11.37 13.65
CA THR A 111 -2.00 10.41 12.56
C THR A 111 -3.34 10.10 11.88
N TYR A 112 -3.43 10.44 10.61
CA TYR A 112 -4.55 10.12 9.73
C TYR A 112 -4.24 8.91 8.87
N SER A 113 -5.27 8.15 8.52
CA SER A 113 -5.21 7.11 7.49
C SER A 113 -6.09 7.48 6.32
N ALA A 114 -5.53 7.39 5.12
CA ALA A 114 -6.21 7.60 3.86
C ALA A 114 -6.33 6.25 3.13
N VAL A 115 -7.46 6.06 2.45
CA VAL A 115 -7.82 4.78 1.84
C VAL A 115 -8.50 5.01 0.50
N VAL A 116 -7.97 4.39 -0.56
CA VAL A 116 -8.68 4.18 -1.84
C VAL A 116 -9.10 2.71 -1.95
N THR A 117 -10.40 2.46 -2.01
CA THR A 117 -10.98 1.11 -2.03
C THR A 117 -11.09 0.56 -3.44
N THR A 118 -11.31 -0.75 -3.56
CA THR A 118 -11.62 -1.45 -4.84
C THR A 118 -12.94 -1.02 -5.49
N GLN A 119 -13.64 -0.02 -4.95
CA GLN A 119 -14.78 0.60 -5.62
C GLN A 119 -14.36 1.61 -6.69
N ALA A 120 -13.16 2.18 -6.59
CA ALA A 120 -12.59 3.01 -7.65
C ALA A 120 -12.20 2.10 -8.83
N LYS A 121 -12.64 2.46 -10.04
CA LYS A 121 -12.47 1.69 -11.27
C LYS A 121 -11.96 2.56 -12.39
N ASP A 122 -11.27 1.95 -13.34
CA ASP A 122 -10.94 2.57 -14.62
C ASP A 122 -12.18 2.78 -15.52
N LEU A 123 -11.96 3.39 -16.69
CA LEU A 123 -13.00 3.59 -17.71
C LEU A 123 -13.52 2.28 -18.35
N ALA A 124 -12.77 1.19 -18.25
CA ALA A 124 -13.15 -0.14 -18.71
C ALA A 124 -13.95 -0.94 -17.66
N GLY A 125 -13.99 -0.46 -16.42
CA GLY A 125 -14.68 -1.05 -15.28
C GLY A 125 -13.80 -1.99 -14.44
N ASN A 126 -12.49 -2.07 -14.66
CA ASN A 126 -11.61 -2.86 -13.80
C ASN A 126 -11.37 -2.09 -12.48
N PRO A 127 -11.56 -2.74 -11.31
CA PRO A 127 -11.30 -2.11 -10.02
C PRO A 127 -9.81 -2.13 -9.69
N LEU A 128 -9.40 -1.28 -8.75
CA LEU A 128 -8.13 -1.50 -8.02
C LEU A 128 -8.08 -2.97 -7.55
N PRO A 129 -6.95 -3.68 -7.75
CA PRO A 129 -6.82 -5.09 -7.35
C PRO A 129 -7.05 -5.30 -5.85
N HIS A 130 -6.60 -4.33 -5.04
CA HIS A 130 -6.68 -4.30 -3.59
C HIS A 130 -7.00 -2.88 -3.11
N THR A 131 -7.56 -2.77 -1.91
CA THR A 131 -7.65 -1.48 -1.22
C THR A 131 -6.25 -0.95 -0.97
N TYR A 132 -5.98 0.27 -1.39
CA TYR A 132 -4.74 0.99 -1.12
C TYR A 132 -4.93 1.87 0.12
N SER A 133 -4.02 1.77 1.08
CA SER A 133 -4.08 2.57 2.31
C SER A 133 -2.71 3.12 2.67
N TRP A 134 -2.67 4.38 3.10
CA TRP A 134 -1.47 5.02 3.60
C TRP A 134 -1.80 5.85 4.84
N SER A 135 -0.77 6.26 5.56
CA SER A 135 -0.89 7.10 6.75
C SER A 135 -0.05 8.37 6.63
N PHE A 136 -0.39 9.40 7.40
CA PHE A 136 0.43 10.59 7.57
C PHE A 136 0.12 11.24 8.91
N THR A 137 1.08 11.98 9.47
CA THR A 137 0.95 12.67 10.75
C THR A 137 1.06 14.17 10.55
N THR A 138 0.03 14.90 10.98
CA THR A 138 0.00 16.35 10.93
C THR A 138 0.95 16.99 11.94
N GLY A 139 1.50 18.14 11.59
CA GLY A 139 2.26 19.01 12.50
C GLY A 139 1.35 20.02 13.22
N ALA A 140 1.85 21.24 13.38
CA ALA A 140 1.17 22.29 14.16
C ALA A 140 0.74 23.53 13.35
N VAL A 141 1.00 23.56 12.04
CA VAL A 141 0.81 24.75 11.20
C VAL A 141 -0.17 24.49 10.06
N ILE A 142 -0.96 25.51 9.72
CA ILE A 142 -1.61 25.58 8.41
C ILE A 142 -0.58 26.07 7.40
N ASP A 143 -0.63 25.57 6.17
CA ASP A 143 0.12 26.15 5.07
C ASP A 143 -0.59 27.41 4.58
N ALA A 144 0.16 28.50 4.57
CA ALA A 144 -0.27 29.80 4.07
C ALA A 144 0.80 30.39 3.13
N THR A 145 1.73 29.54 2.68
CA THR A 145 2.81 29.90 1.76
C THR A 145 2.23 29.87 0.36
N ALA A 146 2.47 30.91 -0.43
CA ALA A 146 2.06 30.88 -1.83
C ALA A 146 3.06 30.04 -2.64
N PRO A 147 2.58 29.27 -3.64
CA PRO A 147 3.47 28.54 -4.52
C PRO A 147 4.40 29.49 -5.29
N MET A 148 5.60 29.00 -5.59
CA MET A 148 6.61 29.69 -6.41
C MET A 148 7.01 28.78 -7.56
N ILE A 149 7.30 29.32 -8.75
CA ILE A 149 7.89 28.54 -9.84
C ILE A 149 9.41 28.45 -9.63
N LEU A 150 9.92 27.22 -9.56
CA LEU A 150 11.33 26.88 -9.35
C LEU A 150 12.08 26.61 -10.66
N LEU A 151 11.40 26.01 -11.64
CA LEU A 151 11.97 25.63 -12.94
C LEU A 151 10.93 25.82 -14.04
N THR A 152 11.37 26.28 -15.21
CA THR A 152 10.59 26.26 -16.45
C THR A 152 11.40 25.60 -17.55
N LEU A 153 10.78 24.73 -18.34
CA LEU A 153 11.37 24.13 -19.52
C LEU A 153 10.43 24.33 -20.72
N PRO A 154 10.87 24.92 -21.84
CA PRO A 154 12.13 25.64 -22.00
C PRO A 154 12.32 26.76 -20.96
N GLY A 155 13.58 27.05 -20.64
CA GLY A 155 13.98 28.11 -19.72
C GLY A 155 13.66 29.51 -20.25
N ASP A 156 13.61 30.47 -19.34
CA ASP A 156 13.42 31.87 -19.75
C ASP A 156 14.58 32.36 -20.62
N MET A 157 14.20 32.94 -21.76
CA MET A 157 15.06 33.40 -22.85
C MET A 157 15.85 32.31 -23.58
N ASP A 158 15.49 31.03 -23.43
CA ASP A 158 16.11 29.97 -24.22
C ASP A 158 15.93 30.21 -25.72
N THR A 159 16.95 29.83 -26.49
CA THR A 159 16.97 29.90 -27.95
C THR A 159 17.22 28.52 -28.54
N ASP A 160 16.93 28.35 -29.83
CA ASP A 160 17.09 27.08 -30.55
C ASP A 160 16.27 25.93 -29.95
N VAL A 161 15.15 26.25 -29.29
CA VAL A 161 14.22 25.27 -28.75
C VAL A 161 13.60 24.43 -29.86
N VAL A 162 13.59 23.10 -29.69
CA VAL A 162 13.04 22.14 -30.66
C VAL A 162 11.52 22.30 -30.86
N LEU A 163 11.03 21.98 -32.06
CA LEU A 163 9.64 22.32 -32.44
C LEU A 163 8.57 21.42 -31.82
N ASN A 164 8.93 20.22 -31.33
CA ASN A 164 8.03 19.24 -30.72
C ASN A 164 8.03 19.27 -29.18
N THR A 165 8.77 20.19 -28.54
CA THR A 165 8.83 20.23 -27.07
C THR A 165 7.49 20.65 -26.44
N ALA A 166 7.13 19.99 -25.36
CA ALA A 166 6.16 20.47 -24.39
C ALA A 166 6.79 21.58 -23.51
N VAL A 167 5.95 22.42 -22.93
CA VAL A 167 6.36 23.51 -22.04
C VAL A 167 5.95 23.18 -20.62
N SER A 168 6.87 23.12 -19.67
CA SER A 168 6.61 22.79 -18.28
C SER A 168 7.01 23.90 -17.31
N ALA A 169 6.36 23.88 -16.14
CA ALA A 169 6.68 24.70 -14.97
C ALA A 169 6.61 23.83 -13.71
N THR A 170 7.70 23.79 -12.95
CA THR A 170 7.79 23.10 -11.65
C THR A 170 7.66 24.12 -10.52
N PHE A 171 6.73 23.88 -9.61
CA PHE A 171 6.40 24.71 -8.47
C PHE A 171 7.17 24.27 -7.21
N SER A 172 7.16 25.11 -6.18
CA SER A 172 7.79 24.87 -4.88
C SER A 172 7.08 23.83 -4.02
N GLU A 173 5.87 23.45 -4.44
CA GLU A 173 4.97 22.58 -3.72
C GLU A 173 3.95 21.96 -4.69
N VAL A 174 3.20 20.99 -4.20
CA VAL A 174 2.19 20.27 -4.99
C VAL A 174 1.01 21.20 -5.30
N MET A 175 0.61 21.26 -6.57
CA MET A 175 -0.44 22.16 -7.03
C MET A 175 -1.83 21.51 -7.00
N ASP A 176 -2.90 22.31 -6.87
CA ASP A 176 -4.27 21.82 -7.07
C ASP A 176 -4.48 21.50 -8.57
N PRO A 177 -4.72 20.22 -8.93
CA PRO A 177 -4.94 19.82 -10.32
C PRO A 177 -6.12 20.54 -10.99
N LEU A 178 -7.11 21.00 -10.21
CA LEU A 178 -8.22 21.78 -10.77
C LEU A 178 -7.87 23.23 -11.07
N SER A 179 -6.87 23.78 -10.39
CA SER A 179 -6.43 25.15 -10.62
C SER A 179 -5.60 25.25 -11.90
N ILE A 180 -4.86 24.20 -12.24
CA ILE A 180 -3.99 24.16 -13.41
C ILE A 180 -4.76 23.75 -14.67
N THR A 181 -5.30 24.75 -15.36
CA THR A 181 -6.09 24.58 -16.59
C THR A 181 -5.44 25.28 -17.78
N ALA A 182 -5.95 25.01 -18.99
CA ALA A 182 -5.50 25.69 -20.22
C ALA A 182 -5.79 27.21 -20.27
N THR A 183 -6.53 27.76 -19.30
CA THR A 183 -6.65 29.22 -19.12
C THR A 183 -5.69 29.78 -18.08
N VAL A 184 -5.12 28.92 -17.24
CA VAL A 184 -4.16 29.29 -16.19
C VAL A 184 -2.73 29.13 -16.67
N PHE A 185 -2.42 28.04 -17.36
CA PHE A 185 -1.15 27.83 -18.05
C PHE A 185 -1.38 27.97 -19.56
N THR A 186 -0.85 29.05 -20.12
CA THR A 186 -1.06 29.43 -21.53
C THR A 186 0.25 29.59 -22.27
N LEU A 187 0.19 29.39 -23.58
CA LEU A 187 1.30 29.64 -24.51
C LEU A 187 0.79 30.51 -25.66
N ALA A 188 1.54 31.53 -26.05
CA ALA A 188 1.19 32.43 -27.15
C ALA A 188 2.41 32.87 -27.95
N ASN A 189 2.19 33.32 -29.18
CA ASN A 189 3.18 34.02 -29.99
C ASN A 189 2.55 35.27 -30.64
N ALA A 190 3.28 35.93 -31.53
CA ALA A 190 2.78 37.13 -32.23
C ALA A 190 1.53 36.89 -33.09
N ALA A 191 1.23 35.65 -33.49
CA ALA A 191 0.04 35.29 -34.25
C ALA A 191 -1.20 35.03 -33.36
N GLY A 192 -0.99 34.83 -32.05
CA GLY A 192 -2.05 34.61 -31.07
C GLY A 192 -1.76 33.45 -30.11
N PRO A 193 -2.78 32.99 -29.37
CA PRO A 193 -2.68 31.83 -28.49
C PRO A 193 -2.33 30.55 -29.26
N VAL A 194 -1.50 29.71 -28.67
CA VAL A 194 -1.23 28.33 -29.11
C VAL A 194 -2.25 27.43 -28.43
N LEU A 195 -2.85 26.53 -29.20
CA LEU A 195 -3.74 25.50 -28.66
C LEU A 195 -2.91 24.30 -28.17
N GLY A 196 -3.35 23.71 -27.07
CA GLY A 196 -2.71 22.59 -26.43
C GLY A 196 -3.48 22.12 -25.21
N ASN A 197 -3.05 21.00 -24.66
CA ASN A 197 -3.57 20.46 -23.40
C ASN A 197 -2.61 20.77 -22.25
N VAL A 198 -3.18 20.98 -21.06
CA VAL A 198 -2.42 21.11 -19.82
C VAL A 198 -2.70 19.88 -18.98
N ALA A 199 -1.64 19.31 -18.45
CA ALA A 199 -1.69 18.26 -17.44
C ALA A 199 -0.75 18.61 -16.29
N GLN A 200 -0.98 18.02 -15.13
CA GLN A 200 -0.17 18.25 -13.95
C GLN A 200 0.03 16.93 -13.19
N VAL A 201 1.26 16.74 -12.71
CA VAL A 201 1.70 15.65 -11.85
C VAL A 201 2.50 16.28 -10.71
N ASP A 202 2.12 16.00 -9.47
CA ASP A 202 2.76 16.53 -8.26
C ASP A 202 2.97 18.06 -8.28
N ALA A 203 4.22 18.51 -8.36
CA ALA A 203 4.56 19.94 -8.40
C ALA A 203 4.83 20.43 -9.83
N THR A 204 4.57 19.65 -10.88
CA THR A 204 4.92 20.03 -12.26
C THR A 204 3.69 20.07 -13.16
N ALA A 205 3.47 21.21 -13.82
CA ALA A 205 2.49 21.36 -14.88
C ALA A 205 3.17 21.34 -16.25
N THR A 206 2.55 20.67 -17.22
CA THR A 206 3.04 20.53 -18.59
C THR A 206 1.94 20.95 -19.57
N PHE A 207 2.26 21.93 -20.42
CA PHE A 207 1.47 22.35 -21.58
C PHE A 207 2.03 21.64 -22.83
N VAL A 208 1.24 20.76 -23.45
CA VAL A 208 1.60 20.07 -24.69
C VAL A 208 0.89 20.76 -25.86
N PRO A 209 1.61 21.42 -26.78
CA PRO A 209 1.00 22.02 -27.96
C PRO A 209 0.34 20.98 -28.88
N ASP A 210 -0.86 21.28 -29.39
CA ASP A 210 -1.60 20.39 -30.32
C ASP A 210 -0.87 20.17 -31.65
N ASN A 211 0.02 21.10 -32.01
CA ASN A 211 0.79 21.09 -33.25
C ASN A 211 2.23 21.51 -32.96
N LEU A 212 3.16 21.10 -33.82
CA LEU A 212 4.54 21.58 -33.78
C LEU A 212 4.58 23.11 -33.69
N LEU A 213 5.44 23.61 -32.81
CA LEU A 213 5.71 25.02 -32.71
C LEU A 213 6.31 25.53 -34.02
N THR A 214 6.06 26.80 -34.34
CA THR A 214 6.55 27.42 -35.56
C THR A 214 8.04 27.70 -35.42
N LEU A 215 8.83 27.41 -36.45
CA LEU A 215 10.28 27.65 -36.46
C LEU A 215 10.64 29.13 -36.24
N ASN A 216 11.79 29.38 -35.61
CA ASN A 216 12.35 30.73 -35.37
C ASN A 216 11.34 31.73 -34.79
N THR A 217 10.50 31.27 -33.88
CA THR A 217 9.37 32.04 -33.36
C THR A 217 9.54 32.26 -31.86
N LEU A 218 9.38 33.52 -31.42
CA LEU A 218 9.31 33.88 -30.02
C LEU A 218 7.94 33.49 -29.46
N TYR A 219 7.96 32.65 -28.43
CA TYR A 219 6.81 32.28 -27.63
C TYR A 219 6.87 32.94 -26.26
N THR A 220 5.69 33.20 -25.71
CA THR A 220 5.48 33.67 -24.34
C THR A 220 4.58 32.68 -23.64
N ALA A 221 5.11 32.08 -22.58
CA ALA A 221 4.37 31.22 -21.68
C ALA A 221 3.96 32.01 -20.44
N THR A 222 2.80 31.67 -19.89
CA THR A 222 2.25 32.36 -18.72
C THR A 222 1.52 31.38 -17.83
N VAL A 223 1.90 31.36 -16.55
CA VAL A 223 1.11 30.78 -15.47
C VAL A 223 0.49 31.92 -14.67
N THR A 224 -0.83 32.03 -14.69
CA THR A 224 -1.55 33.14 -14.04
C THR A 224 -1.71 32.93 -12.53
N THR A 225 -2.10 33.97 -11.79
CA THR A 225 -2.54 33.87 -10.38
C THR A 225 -3.78 32.99 -10.17
N GLY A 226 -4.36 32.40 -11.21
CA GLY A 226 -5.37 31.36 -11.08
C GLY A 226 -4.80 30.01 -10.63
N ALA A 227 -3.48 29.81 -10.73
CA ALA A 227 -2.81 28.63 -10.19
C ALA A 227 -2.74 28.72 -8.67
N SER A 228 -3.22 27.68 -7.99
CA SER A 228 -3.14 27.55 -6.54
C SER A 228 -2.54 26.23 -6.12
N ASP A 229 -1.86 26.24 -4.98
CA ASP A 229 -1.60 25.00 -4.27
C ASP A 229 -2.92 24.35 -3.83
N LEU A 230 -2.79 23.17 -3.27
CA LEU A 230 -3.92 22.40 -2.76
C LEU A 230 -4.57 22.98 -1.49
N ASP A 231 -3.88 23.90 -0.83
CA ASP A 231 -4.35 24.67 0.33
C ASP A 231 -5.11 25.95 -0.07
N GLY A 232 -5.17 26.23 -1.38
CA GLY A 232 -5.85 27.36 -1.98
C GLY A 232 -5.03 28.65 -1.99
N ASN A 233 -3.74 28.63 -1.63
CA ASN A 233 -2.88 29.79 -1.82
C ASN A 233 -2.52 29.90 -3.31
N THR A 234 -2.78 31.07 -3.88
CA THR A 234 -2.50 31.34 -5.30
C THR A 234 -1.08 31.85 -5.49
N LEU A 235 -0.54 31.75 -6.71
CA LEU A 235 0.63 32.53 -7.10
C LEU A 235 0.43 34.02 -6.74
N THR A 236 1.49 34.67 -6.28
CA THR A 236 1.43 36.08 -5.86
C THR A 236 1.23 37.04 -7.04
N GLU A 237 1.78 36.69 -8.21
CA GLU A 237 1.65 37.41 -9.47
C GLU A 237 1.71 36.42 -10.64
N ASP A 238 1.26 36.86 -11.82
CA ASP A 238 1.39 36.06 -13.05
C ASP A 238 2.88 35.83 -13.32
N TYR A 239 3.27 34.58 -13.53
CA TYR A 239 4.61 34.22 -13.93
C TYR A 239 4.68 34.14 -15.45
N VAL A 240 5.49 35.00 -16.06
CA VAL A 240 5.61 35.14 -17.52
C VAL A 240 7.06 34.95 -17.92
N TRP A 241 7.30 34.05 -18.88
CA TRP A 241 8.61 33.82 -19.46
C TRP A 241 8.52 33.63 -20.96
N THR A 242 9.66 33.72 -21.63
CA THR A 242 9.74 33.61 -23.09
C THR A 242 10.78 32.61 -23.53
N PHE A 243 10.61 32.04 -24.72
CA PHE A 243 11.63 31.23 -25.37
C PHE A 243 11.49 31.36 -26.89
N THR A 244 12.56 31.08 -27.63
CA THR A 244 12.59 31.15 -29.09
C THR A 244 12.90 29.79 -29.68
N THR A 245 12.01 29.30 -30.52
CA THR A 245 12.20 28.03 -31.24
C THR A 245 13.30 28.14 -32.31
N GLY A 246 14.00 27.04 -32.55
CA GLY A 246 14.95 26.86 -33.64
C GLY A 246 14.26 26.34 -34.91
N ALA A 247 14.92 25.40 -35.59
CA ALA A 247 14.41 24.73 -36.78
C ALA A 247 14.40 23.19 -36.68
N GLU A 248 14.95 22.64 -35.61
CA GLU A 248 15.14 21.21 -35.43
C GLU A 248 14.00 20.57 -34.62
N LEU A 249 13.79 19.28 -34.85
CA LEU A 249 12.96 18.43 -34.00
C LEU A 249 13.89 17.67 -33.06
N ASP A 250 13.40 17.38 -31.86
CA ASP A 250 14.02 16.36 -31.05
C ASP A 250 13.64 14.98 -31.58
N SER A 251 14.65 14.12 -31.70
CA SER A 251 14.49 12.73 -32.05
C SER A 251 15.54 11.85 -31.35
N ASP A 252 16.32 12.43 -30.44
CA ASP A 252 17.33 11.73 -29.69
C ASP A 252 16.62 11.05 -28.50
N PRO A 253 16.61 9.71 -28.41
CA PRO A 253 15.88 9.04 -27.33
C PRO A 253 16.54 9.23 -25.97
N PRO A 254 15.75 9.38 -24.89
CA PRO A 254 16.29 9.45 -23.55
C PRO A 254 16.95 8.12 -23.14
N THR A 255 17.92 8.21 -22.24
CA THR A 255 18.64 7.06 -21.67
C THR A 255 18.83 7.23 -20.16
N VAL A 256 18.95 6.11 -19.44
CA VAL A 256 19.36 6.12 -18.04
C VAL A 256 20.89 6.21 -17.96
N THR A 257 21.39 7.26 -17.31
CA THR A 257 22.82 7.55 -17.12
C THR A 257 23.40 6.94 -15.85
N SER A 258 22.58 6.75 -14.82
CA SER A 258 22.94 6.05 -13.58
C SER A 258 21.71 5.54 -12.84
N ASN A 259 21.88 4.51 -12.03
CA ASN A 259 20.85 3.93 -11.18
C ASN A 259 21.33 3.75 -9.74
N ALA A 260 20.39 3.77 -8.80
CA ALA A 260 20.62 3.43 -7.40
C ALA A 260 19.48 2.52 -6.91
N PRO A 261 19.73 1.40 -6.20
CA PRO A 261 21.04 0.77 -6.01
C PRO A 261 21.75 0.51 -7.33
N GLU A 262 23.10 0.53 -7.32
CA GLU A 262 23.92 0.23 -8.51
C GLU A 262 23.58 -1.17 -9.05
N ASP A 263 23.79 -1.40 -10.35
CA ASP A 263 23.53 -2.71 -10.94
C ASP A 263 24.41 -3.79 -10.26
N MET A 264 23.78 -4.91 -9.94
CA MET A 264 24.31 -6.01 -9.17
C MET A 264 24.77 -5.65 -7.74
N ALA A 265 24.29 -4.53 -7.18
CA ALA A 265 24.57 -4.19 -5.78
C ALA A 265 24.10 -5.30 -4.85
N ILE A 266 24.88 -5.57 -3.80
CA ILE A 266 24.55 -6.51 -2.73
C ILE A 266 24.46 -5.75 -1.42
N ASP A 267 23.89 -6.41 -0.40
CA ASP A 267 23.72 -5.83 0.94
C ASP A 267 22.93 -4.52 0.95
N VAL A 268 22.00 -4.37 0.01
CA VAL A 268 21.12 -3.20 -0.09
C VAL A 268 20.13 -3.20 1.09
N PRO A 269 19.91 -2.05 1.77
CA PRO A 269 18.91 -1.95 2.82
C PRO A 269 17.51 -2.31 2.31
N VAL A 270 16.73 -3.04 3.11
CA VAL A 270 15.36 -3.44 2.77
C VAL A 270 14.39 -2.27 2.62
N ASN A 271 14.72 -1.10 3.17
CA ASN A 271 13.95 0.14 3.04
C ASN A 271 14.50 1.09 1.94
N THR A 272 15.32 0.58 1.02
CA THR A 272 15.85 1.40 -0.07
C THR A 272 14.74 1.91 -0.98
N THR A 273 14.92 3.11 -1.51
CA THR A 273 14.27 3.52 -2.76
C THR A 273 15.10 3.05 -3.95
N VAL A 274 14.50 3.05 -5.14
CA VAL A 274 15.13 2.64 -6.38
C VAL A 274 15.06 3.81 -7.37
N ASN A 275 16.19 4.29 -7.86
CA ASN A 275 16.31 5.54 -8.61
C ASN A 275 16.93 5.29 -9.99
N ALA A 276 16.49 6.06 -10.98
CA ALA A 276 17.08 6.15 -12.32
C ALA A 276 17.31 7.63 -12.69
N THR A 277 18.53 7.98 -13.10
CA THR A 277 18.89 9.34 -13.55
C THR A 277 18.92 9.39 -15.07
N PHE A 278 18.17 10.30 -15.69
CA PHE A 278 18.02 10.37 -17.14
C PHE A 278 19.03 11.31 -17.83
N SER A 279 19.29 11.08 -19.11
CA SER A 279 20.21 11.89 -19.94
C SER A 279 19.69 13.31 -20.19
N GLU A 280 18.39 13.51 -20.07
CA GLU A 280 17.67 14.72 -20.44
C GLU A 280 16.39 14.89 -19.61
N ASP A 281 15.64 15.94 -19.91
CA ASP A 281 14.42 16.28 -19.19
C ASP A 281 13.25 15.42 -19.70
N MET A 282 12.76 14.53 -18.82
CA MET A 282 11.64 13.63 -19.10
C MET A 282 10.28 14.32 -19.00
N ASP A 283 9.28 13.84 -19.73
CA ASP A 283 7.87 14.16 -19.45
C ASP A 283 7.47 13.47 -18.13
N PRO A 284 7.12 14.22 -17.07
CA PRO A 284 6.74 13.65 -15.78
C PRO A 284 5.53 12.69 -15.87
N LEU A 285 4.65 12.84 -16.85
CA LEU A 285 3.53 11.93 -17.06
C LEU A 285 3.95 10.56 -17.59
N SER A 286 5.11 10.46 -18.22
CA SER A 286 5.64 9.21 -18.76
C SER A 286 6.46 8.42 -17.76
N ILE A 287 6.76 8.98 -16.59
CA ILE A 287 7.53 8.35 -15.51
C ILE A 287 6.58 7.99 -14.37
N ASP A 288 6.01 6.80 -14.43
CA ASP A 288 4.99 6.31 -13.49
C ASP A 288 5.23 4.84 -13.12
N THR A 289 4.27 4.20 -12.44
CA THR A 289 4.39 2.79 -12.04
C THR A 289 4.27 1.79 -13.20
N ALA A 290 3.84 2.22 -14.39
CA ALA A 290 3.84 1.39 -15.59
C ALA A 290 5.21 1.45 -16.29
N SER A 291 5.84 2.63 -16.32
CA SER A 291 7.14 2.81 -16.97
C SER A 291 8.34 2.61 -16.07
N PHE A 292 8.19 2.65 -14.74
CA PHE A 292 9.24 2.32 -13.77
C PHE A 292 8.75 1.27 -12.78
N THR A 293 9.18 0.03 -12.98
CA THR A 293 8.71 -1.15 -12.24
C THR A 293 9.81 -1.78 -11.39
N LEU A 294 9.39 -2.53 -10.37
CA LEU A 294 10.26 -3.34 -9.53
C LEU A 294 9.63 -4.72 -9.34
N VAL A 295 10.38 -5.79 -9.63
CA VAL A 295 9.95 -7.17 -9.44
C VAL A 295 10.93 -7.96 -8.58
N GLY A 296 10.42 -8.83 -7.73
CA GLY A 296 11.18 -9.79 -6.93
C GLY A 296 11.33 -11.15 -7.61
N PRO A 297 11.78 -12.18 -6.88
CA PRO A 297 12.00 -13.51 -7.43
C PRO A 297 10.74 -14.10 -8.08
N GLY A 298 10.94 -14.74 -9.25
CA GLY A 298 9.85 -15.35 -10.01
C GLY A 298 8.87 -14.34 -10.63
N ASP A 299 9.36 -13.14 -10.96
CA ASP A 299 8.59 -12.04 -11.57
C ASP A 299 7.42 -11.57 -10.69
N SER A 300 7.60 -11.63 -9.37
CA SER A 300 6.61 -11.14 -8.42
C SER A 300 6.64 -9.62 -8.36
N GLU A 301 5.53 -8.97 -8.69
CA GLU A 301 5.40 -7.51 -8.63
C GLU A 301 5.64 -6.98 -7.21
N VAL A 302 6.49 -5.95 -7.10
CA VAL A 302 6.63 -5.15 -5.88
C VAL A 302 5.78 -3.91 -6.04
N LEU A 303 4.76 -3.76 -5.20
CA LEU A 303 3.94 -2.54 -5.21
C LEU A 303 4.73 -1.35 -4.64
N GLY A 304 4.53 -0.19 -5.22
CA GLY A 304 5.19 1.05 -4.81
C GLY A 304 4.60 2.27 -5.51
N THR A 305 5.22 3.41 -5.28
CA THR A 305 4.90 4.68 -5.94
C THR A 305 6.10 5.17 -6.73
N VAL A 306 5.86 5.93 -7.80
CA VAL A 306 6.92 6.54 -8.63
C VAL A 306 6.81 8.06 -8.60
N HIS A 307 7.95 8.72 -8.45
CA HIS A 307 8.07 10.17 -8.51
C HIS A 307 9.22 10.57 -9.44
N TYR A 308 9.05 11.64 -10.20
CA TYR A 308 10.10 12.21 -11.04
C TYR A 308 10.48 13.62 -10.55
N ASP A 309 11.75 13.80 -10.21
CA ASP A 309 12.34 15.11 -9.89
C ASP A 309 12.92 15.73 -11.18
N PRO A 310 12.28 16.75 -11.77
CA PRO A 310 12.76 17.38 -13.00
C PRO A 310 14.01 18.24 -12.80
N LEU A 311 14.32 18.71 -11.58
CA LEU A 311 15.55 19.47 -11.33
C LEU A 311 16.77 18.55 -11.33
N ALA A 312 16.62 17.33 -10.82
CA ALA A 312 17.68 16.34 -10.75
C ALA A 312 17.68 15.35 -11.94
N ARG A 313 16.58 15.30 -12.71
CA ARG A 313 16.28 14.27 -13.72
C ARG A 313 16.29 12.86 -13.14
N ILE A 314 15.71 12.70 -11.95
CA ILE A 314 15.70 11.43 -11.23
C ILE A 314 14.27 10.92 -11.11
N GLY A 315 14.00 9.78 -11.75
CA GLY A 315 12.86 8.93 -11.42
C GLY A 315 13.18 8.12 -10.16
N THR A 316 12.24 8.02 -9.23
CA THR A 316 12.37 7.31 -7.95
C THR A 316 11.16 6.42 -7.74
N PHE A 317 11.38 5.11 -7.68
CA PHE A 317 10.43 4.12 -7.22
C PHE A 317 10.60 3.91 -5.70
N ILE A 318 9.52 4.07 -4.96
CA ILE A 318 9.45 3.89 -3.51
C ILE A 318 8.58 2.66 -3.23
N PRO A 319 9.15 1.53 -2.75
CA PRO A 319 8.37 0.36 -2.38
C PRO A 319 7.33 0.68 -1.31
N ALA A 320 6.10 0.17 -1.47
CA ALA A 320 5.00 0.38 -0.52
C ALA A 320 5.24 -0.30 0.84
N SER A 321 6.19 -1.25 0.89
CA SER A 321 6.64 -1.91 2.11
C SER A 321 8.13 -2.26 1.97
N ALA A 322 8.79 -2.49 3.10
CA ALA A 322 10.17 -2.95 3.10
C ALA A 322 10.32 -4.23 2.27
N LEU A 323 11.36 -4.25 1.44
CA LEU A 323 11.75 -5.38 0.61
C LEU A 323 12.12 -6.59 1.49
N MET A 324 12.00 -7.79 0.94
CA MET A 324 12.43 -9.02 1.61
C MET A 324 13.96 -9.02 1.74
N PRO A 325 14.55 -9.49 2.86
CA PRO A 325 16.00 -9.60 3.01
C PRO A 325 16.57 -10.74 2.16
N VAL A 326 17.88 -10.67 1.85
CA VAL A 326 18.60 -11.69 1.06
C VAL A 326 17.84 -12.06 -0.23
N THR A 327 17.27 -11.05 -0.88
CA THR A 327 16.37 -11.22 -2.02
C THR A 327 16.88 -10.39 -3.19
N GLU A 328 16.97 -11.03 -4.35
CA GLU A 328 17.28 -10.35 -5.61
C GLU A 328 16.02 -9.70 -6.18
N TYR A 329 16.16 -8.44 -6.57
CA TYR A 329 15.15 -7.63 -7.23
C TYR A 329 15.66 -7.16 -8.58
N THR A 330 14.73 -7.03 -9.53
CA THR A 330 14.96 -6.48 -10.86
C THR A 330 14.13 -5.21 -11.00
N ALA A 331 14.80 -4.10 -11.29
CA ALA A 331 14.17 -2.83 -11.60
C ALA A 331 14.23 -2.59 -13.11
N THR A 332 13.16 -2.03 -13.65
CA THR A 332 13.04 -1.78 -15.09
C THR A 332 12.45 -0.40 -15.33
N VAL A 333 13.14 0.42 -16.11
CA VAL A 333 12.51 1.56 -16.80
C VAL A 333 12.17 1.10 -18.22
N THR A 334 10.89 1.12 -18.59
CA THR A 334 10.40 0.57 -19.85
C THR A 334 10.56 1.56 -21.01
N MET A 335 10.36 1.08 -22.23
CA MET A 335 10.27 1.92 -23.44
C MET A 335 9.16 2.96 -23.42
N ASP A 336 8.20 2.90 -22.49
CA ASP A 336 7.09 3.88 -22.43
C ASP A 336 7.51 5.22 -21.81
N ALA A 337 8.67 5.27 -21.14
CA ALA A 337 9.27 6.52 -20.67
C ALA A 337 9.68 7.42 -21.84
N ALA A 338 9.28 8.69 -21.81
CA ALA A 338 9.48 9.65 -22.89
C ALA A 338 10.01 11.01 -22.41
N ASP A 339 10.76 11.69 -23.28
CA ASP A 339 11.19 13.07 -23.06
C ASP A 339 10.04 14.08 -23.23
N LEU A 340 10.29 15.36 -22.94
CA LEU A 340 9.31 16.44 -23.16
C LEU A 340 8.93 16.65 -24.63
N ALA A 341 9.68 16.09 -25.57
CA ALA A 341 9.42 16.17 -27.00
C ALA A 341 8.60 14.96 -27.53
N GLY A 342 8.27 14.01 -26.65
CA GLY A 342 7.51 12.80 -26.92
C GLY A 342 8.36 11.64 -27.48
N THR A 343 9.68 11.73 -27.45
CA THR A 343 10.58 10.64 -27.88
C THR A 343 10.69 9.61 -26.77
N MET A 344 10.31 8.37 -27.09
CA MET A 344 10.37 7.24 -26.17
C MET A 344 11.77 6.63 -26.09
N MET A 345 12.09 5.99 -24.96
CA MET A 345 13.30 5.16 -24.82
C MET A 345 13.34 4.04 -25.89
N VAL A 346 14.55 3.69 -26.35
CA VAL A 346 14.73 2.71 -27.44
C VAL A 346 14.52 1.26 -26.99
N GLU A 347 14.90 0.97 -25.76
CA GLU A 347 14.81 -0.34 -25.13
C GLU A 347 14.63 -0.18 -23.62
N ASP A 348 14.10 -1.22 -22.97
CA ASP A 348 13.98 -1.25 -21.51
C ASP A 348 15.37 -1.16 -20.87
N TYR A 349 15.52 -0.28 -19.87
CA TYR A 349 16.69 -0.23 -19.03
C TYR A 349 16.46 -1.10 -17.79
N VAL A 350 17.16 -2.22 -17.71
CA VAL A 350 16.99 -3.24 -16.67
C VAL A 350 18.25 -3.36 -15.83
N TRP A 351 18.10 -3.36 -14.51
CA TRP A 351 19.19 -3.65 -13.58
C TRP A 351 18.71 -4.47 -12.39
N THR A 352 19.66 -5.11 -11.72
CA THR A 352 19.37 -5.97 -10.57
C THR A 352 20.06 -5.46 -9.31
N PHE A 353 19.51 -5.80 -8.14
CA PHE A 353 20.20 -5.64 -6.87
C PHE A 353 19.70 -6.68 -5.87
N SER A 354 20.52 -7.01 -4.88
CA SER A 354 20.17 -7.92 -3.80
C SER A 354 20.13 -7.20 -2.47
N THR A 355 19.02 -7.34 -1.75
CA THR A 355 18.92 -6.86 -0.36
C THR A 355 19.84 -7.67 0.55
N GLY A 356 20.36 -7.02 1.58
CA GLY A 356 21.22 -7.65 2.57
C GLY A 356 20.48 -8.60 3.51
N ASP A 357 21.26 -9.37 4.25
CA ASP A 357 20.77 -10.06 5.44
C ASP A 357 20.51 -9.00 6.51
N ASP A 358 19.25 -8.89 6.94
CA ASP A 358 18.79 -7.87 7.89
C ASP A 358 19.54 -7.94 9.24
N LEU A 359 20.19 -9.09 9.50
CA LEU A 359 21.02 -9.34 10.68
C LEU A 359 22.38 -8.60 10.65
N ALA A 360 22.85 -8.12 9.48
CA ALA A 360 24.09 -7.35 9.37
C ALA A 360 23.88 -5.83 9.49
N LEU A 361 22.65 -5.33 9.27
CA LEU A 361 22.30 -3.91 9.34
C LEU A 361 21.44 -3.53 10.56
N GLY A 362 20.97 -4.52 11.33
CA GLY A 362 20.37 -4.28 12.64
C GLY A 362 18.87 -3.98 12.64
N PHE A 363 18.11 -4.36 11.61
CA PHE A 363 16.65 -4.41 11.72
C PHE A 363 16.21 -5.84 12.05
N ALA A 364 16.12 -6.15 13.35
CA ALA A 364 15.18 -7.19 13.77
C ALA A 364 13.76 -6.67 13.53
N PRO A 365 12.76 -7.52 13.19
CA PRO A 365 11.38 -7.06 13.13
C PRO A 365 11.05 -6.37 14.46
N LEU A 366 10.51 -5.15 14.41
CA LEU A 366 10.13 -4.46 15.65
C LEU A 366 9.13 -5.33 16.41
N ALA A 367 9.32 -5.43 17.72
CA ALA A 367 8.41 -6.21 18.57
C ALA A 367 6.98 -5.66 18.45
N ILE A 368 5.99 -6.56 18.39
CA ILE A 368 4.59 -6.18 18.29
C ILE A 368 4.18 -5.36 19.53
N ASN A 369 3.54 -4.22 19.30
CA ASN A 369 3.10 -3.36 20.39
C ASN A 369 1.88 -3.95 21.09
N LEU A 370 2.09 -4.45 22.29
CA LEU A 370 1.03 -5.08 23.09
C LEU A 370 0.18 -4.07 23.88
N GLY A 371 0.57 -2.80 23.95
CA GLY A 371 -0.17 -1.78 24.70
C GLY A 371 -0.55 -2.22 26.12
N SER A 372 -1.84 -2.16 26.45
CA SER A 372 -2.36 -2.54 27.76
C SER A 372 -2.29 -4.03 28.06
N LEU A 373 -1.99 -4.90 27.08
CA LEU A 373 -1.84 -6.35 27.28
C LEU A 373 -0.56 -6.72 28.04
N SER A 374 0.35 -5.77 28.26
CA SER A 374 1.63 -6.01 28.91
C SER A 374 1.51 -6.69 30.29
N THR A 375 0.45 -6.43 31.05
CA THR A 375 0.19 -7.05 32.37
C THR A 375 -0.72 -8.28 32.32
N PHE A 376 -1.34 -8.58 31.18
CA PHE A 376 -2.31 -9.66 31.06
C PHE A 376 -1.65 -10.96 30.65
N VAL A 377 -1.95 -12.01 31.40
CA VAL A 377 -1.57 -13.39 31.03
C VAL A 377 -2.68 -14.08 30.22
N ALA A 378 -3.93 -13.64 30.40
CA ALA A 378 -5.09 -14.16 29.69
C ALA A 378 -6.09 -13.05 29.34
N VAL A 379 -6.53 -13.01 28.08
CA VAL A 379 -7.62 -12.13 27.62
C VAL A 379 -8.54 -12.89 26.69
N ALA A 380 -9.85 -12.88 26.94
CA ALA A 380 -10.83 -13.65 26.16
C ALA A 380 -12.12 -12.88 25.86
N GLY A 381 -12.81 -13.29 24.80
CA GLY A 381 -14.06 -12.65 24.33
C GLY A 381 -15.32 -13.29 24.92
N SER A 382 -15.35 -14.63 24.91
CA SER A 382 -16.49 -15.44 25.34
C SER A 382 -16.35 -15.97 26.77
N GLY A 383 -15.15 -15.90 27.36
CA GLY A 383 -14.91 -16.25 28.76
C GLY A 383 -13.67 -17.11 28.98
N LEU A 384 -13.57 -17.65 30.19
CA LEU A 384 -12.53 -18.59 30.60
C LEU A 384 -13.15 -19.77 31.33
N THR A 385 -12.82 -20.99 30.92
CA THR A 385 -13.09 -22.22 31.67
C THR A 385 -11.79 -22.86 32.15
N ASN A 386 -11.81 -23.27 33.41
CA ASN A 386 -10.73 -23.97 34.07
C ASN A 386 -11.25 -25.26 34.69
N SER A 387 -10.45 -26.31 34.60
CA SER A 387 -10.65 -27.54 35.35
C SER A 387 -9.41 -27.84 36.19
N ASN A 388 -9.59 -27.99 37.51
CA ASN A 388 -8.53 -28.42 38.42
C ASN A 388 -8.57 -29.93 38.72
N SER A 389 -9.40 -30.68 37.98
CA SER A 389 -9.60 -32.13 38.17
C SER A 389 -8.32 -32.98 38.09
N SER A 390 -7.28 -32.49 37.41
CA SER A 390 -5.99 -33.16 37.23
C SER A 390 -4.81 -32.41 37.88
N GLY A 391 -5.07 -31.33 38.61
CA GLY A 391 -4.05 -30.45 39.19
C GLY A 391 -4.45 -28.98 39.15
N THR A 392 -3.73 -28.10 39.82
CA THR A 392 -4.12 -26.68 39.97
C THR A 392 -3.61 -25.83 38.82
N THR A 393 -4.52 -25.15 38.12
CA THR A 393 -4.15 -24.08 37.19
C THR A 393 -3.72 -22.81 37.92
N THR A 394 -2.58 -22.25 37.51
CA THR A 394 -2.03 -20.98 38.00
C THR A 394 -1.83 -19.99 36.86
N LEU A 395 -2.37 -18.79 37.03
CA LEU A 395 -2.26 -17.65 36.12
C LEU A 395 -1.46 -16.54 36.82
N ASN A 396 -0.21 -16.35 36.41
CA ASN A 396 0.70 -15.35 36.98
C ASN A 396 0.68 -14.05 36.16
N GLY A 397 -0.44 -13.33 36.28
CA GLY A 397 -0.70 -12.04 35.64
C GLY A 397 -2.19 -11.71 35.66
N ASP A 398 -2.55 -10.58 35.08
CA ASP A 398 -3.95 -10.15 35.03
C ASP A 398 -4.77 -11.00 34.04
N VAL A 399 -6.08 -11.10 34.30
CA VAL A 399 -7.05 -11.81 33.47
C VAL A 399 -8.16 -10.86 33.06
N GLY A 400 -8.41 -10.72 31.76
CA GLY A 400 -9.41 -9.80 31.20
C GLY A 400 -10.47 -10.52 30.38
N LEU A 401 -11.74 -10.42 30.77
CA LEU A 401 -12.85 -11.09 30.10
C LEU A 401 -13.90 -10.06 29.68
N SER A 402 -13.94 -9.78 28.37
CA SER A 402 -14.81 -8.75 27.77
C SER A 402 -15.09 -9.07 26.28
N PRO A 403 -16.32 -8.88 25.79
CA PRO A 403 -17.48 -8.33 26.50
C PRO A 403 -18.16 -9.34 27.43
N THR A 404 -17.89 -10.64 27.27
CA THR A 404 -18.46 -11.68 28.13
C THR A 404 -17.54 -11.95 29.32
N GLY A 405 -17.96 -11.59 30.53
CA GLY A 405 -17.20 -11.82 31.76
C GLY A 405 -17.37 -13.20 32.39
N THR A 406 -17.72 -14.23 31.61
CA THR A 406 -17.90 -15.59 32.13
C THR A 406 -16.55 -16.18 32.51
N CYS A 407 -16.37 -16.51 33.80
CA CYS A 407 -15.21 -17.25 34.28
C CYS A 407 -15.70 -18.42 35.13
N LEU A 408 -15.39 -19.65 34.72
CA LEU A 408 -15.80 -20.87 35.41
C LEU A 408 -14.59 -21.76 35.77
N GLY A 409 -14.44 -22.09 37.05
CA GLY A 409 -13.53 -23.11 37.56
C GLY A 409 -14.32 -24.31 38.10
N ASP A 410 -14.13 -25.50 37.51
CA ASP A 410 -14.85 -26.74 37.86
C ASP A 410 -16.39 -26.57 37.93
N GLY A 411 -16.95 -25.81 36.98
CA GLY A 411 -18.38 -25.54 36.87
C GLY A 411 -18.92 -24.48 37.85
N SER A 412 -18.07 -23.86 38.66
CA SER A 412 -18.42 -22.75 39.55
C SER A 412 -17.77 -21.45 39.09
N PRO A 413 -18.31 -20.26 39.43
CA PRO A 413 -17.63 -19.00 39.12
C PRO A 413 -16.20 -18.98 39.64
N CYS A 414 -15.26 -18.45 38.84
CA CYS A 414 -13.86 -18.37 39.24
C CYS A 414 -13.68 -17.62 40.56
N THR A 415 -12.72 -18.08 41.35
CA THR A 415 -12.19 -17.37 42.51
C THR A 415 -10.70 -17.17 42.30
N LEU A 416 -10.03 -16.35 43.12
CA LEU A 416 -8.56 -16.23 43.07
C LEU A 416 -7.81 -17.53 43.40
N THR A 417 -8.53 -18.61 43.75
CA THR A 417 -7.98 -19.94 44.06
C THR A 417 -8.41 -21.02 43.07
N ASN A 418 -9.36 -20.75 42.18
CA ASN A 418 -9.79 -21.68 41.13
C ASN A 418 -10.25 -20.90 39.88
N PRO A 419 -9.38 -20.72 38.87
CA PRO A 419 -7.93 -20.99 38.89
C PRO A 419 -7.20 -20.10 39.92
N VAL A 420 -5.96 -20.42 40.29
CA VAL A 420 -5.14 -19.51 41.11
C VAL A 420 -4.72 -18.33 40.25
N ILE A 421 -5.21 -17.12 40.55
CA ILE A 421 -4.90 -15.90 39.80
C ILE A 421 -4.00 -15.01 40.66
N ASN A 422 -2.72 -14.94 40.30
CA ASN A 422 -1.72 -14.07 40.91
C ASN A 422 -1.67 -12.72 40.16
N GLY A 423 -2.82 -12.05 40.13
CA GLY A 423 -3.07 -10.81 39.41
C GLY A 423 -4.51 -10.35 39.65
N THR A 424 -4.99 -9.42 38.84
CA THR A 424 -6.36 -8.90 38.93
C THR A 424 -7.25 -9.57 37.89
N LEU A 425 -8.45 -9.99 38.31
CA LEU A 425 -9.49 -10.49 37.42
C LEU A 425 -10.45 -9.34 37.05
N TYR A 426 -10.44 -8.95 35.78
CA TYR A 426 -11.33 -7.94 35.20
C TYR A 426 -12.43 -8.65 34.39
N VAL A 427 -13.69 -8.52 34.83
CA VAL A 427 -14.86 -9.19 34.22
C VAL A 427 -15.99 -8.19 33.97
N ASN A 428 -16.72 -8.34 32.85
CA ASN A 428 -17.88 -7.52 32.50
C ASN A 428 -17.58 -6.01 32.53
N ASP A 429 -16.47 -5.63 31.93
CA ASP A 429 -15.92 -4.27 31.96
C ASP A 429 -15.92 -3.66 30.55
N PRO A 430 -17.07 -3.15 30.07
CA PRO A 430 -17.26 -2.74 28.67
C PRO A 430 -16.55 -1.44 28.27
N GLU A 431 -16.06 -0.66 29.25
CA GLU A 431 -15.34 0.60 29.00
C GLU A 431 -14.04 0.73 29.82
N GLY A 432 -13.66 -0.30 30.60
CA GLY A 432 -12.47 -0.27 31.44
C GLY A 432 -11.31 -1.11 30.90
N VAL A 433 -10.56 -1.70 31.83
CA VAL A 433 -9.24 -2.30 31.58
C VAL A 433 -9.35 -3.51 30.65
N ALA A 434 -10.35 -4.37 30.83
CA ALA A 434 -10.53 -5.54 29.98
C ALA A 434 -10.94 -5.14 28.55
N ALA A 435 -11.87 -4.19 28.39
CA ALA A 435 -12.26 -3.70 27.05
C ALA A 435 -11.09 -3.05 26.31
N LYS A 436 -10.27 -2.22 26.99
CA LYS A 436 -9.06 -1.65 26.38
C LYS A 436 -8.06 -2.74 25.95
N ALA A 437 -7.86 -3.77 26.77
CA ALA A 437 -7.02 -4.91 26.40
C ALA A 437 -7.54 -5.65 25.15
N LYS A 438 -8.86 -5.71 24.93
CA LYS A 438 -9.43 -6.27 23.69
C LYS A 438 -9.11 -5.42 22.46
N VAL A 439 -9.18 -4.11 22.58
CA VAL A 439 -8.81 -3.18 21.49
C VAL A 439 -7.34 -3.36 21.13
N ASP A 440 -6.45 -3.39 22.14
CA ASP A 440 -5.02 -3.57 21.93
C ASP A 440 -4.68 -4.96 21.38
N LEU A 441 -5.46 -6.00 21.72
CA LEU A 441 -5.33 -7.33 21.11
C LEU A 441 -5.67 -7.33 19.63
N VAL A 442 -6.74 -6.64 19.23
CA VAL A 442 -7.08 -6.51 17.81
C VAL A 442 -5.97 -5.75 17.08
N ALA A 443 -5.48 -4.65 17.64
CA ALA A 443 -4.37 -3.89 17.06
C ALA A 443 -3.09 -4.72 16.92
N ALA A 444 -2.69 -5.44 17.97
CA ALA A 444 -1.51 -6.31 17.96
C ALA A 444 -1.65 -7.47 16.96
N TYR A 445 -2.84 -8.05 16.81
CA TYR A 445 -3.09 -9.08 15.81
C TYR A 445 -2.97 -8.52 14.39
N VAL A 446 -3.57 -7.36 14.13
CA VAL A 446 -3.48 -6.68 12.83
C VAL A 446 -2.04 -6.32 12.51
N GLU A 447 -1.30 -5.76 13.46
CA GLU A 447 0.13 -5.42 13.31
C GLU A 447 0.99 -6.66 13.00
N ALA A 448 0.72 -7.79 13.66
CA ALA A 448 1.45 -9.03 13.41
C ALA A 448 1.13 -9.61 12.03
N MET A 449 -0.14 -9.57 11.61
CA MET A 449 -0.59 -10.07 10.30
C MET A 449 -0.28 -9.11 9.14
N SER A 450 -0.02 -7.82 9.40
CA SER A 450 0.36 -6.84 8.39
C SER A 450 1.85 -6.84 8.08
N ARG A 451 2.67 -7.57 8.85
CA ARG A 451 4.09 -7.74 8.50
C ARG A 451 4.19 -8.46 7.15
N PRO A 452 5.17 -8.12 6.30
CA PRO A 452 5.42 -8.89 5.09
C PRO A 452 5.54 -10.39 5.40
N PRO A 453 4.84 -11.27 4.67
CA PRO A 453 4.95 -12.71 4.87
C PRO A 453 6.41 -13.16 4.80
N GLY A 454 6.82 -13.97 5.77
CA GLY A 454 8.19 -14.45 5.82
C GLY A 454 8.31 -15.91 5.38
N ILE A 455 9.24 -16.64 6.00
CA ILE A 455 9.55 -18.02 5.60
C ILE A 455 8.31 -18.89 5.78
N THR A 456 7.87 -19.54 4.70
CA THR A 456 6.69 -20.41 4.75
C THR A 456 7.02 -21.76 5.37
N SER A 457 6.29 -22.16 6.43
CA SER A 457 6.42 -23.48 7.06
C SER A 457 5.12 -23.96 7.69
N GLN A 458 4.82 -25.26 7.54
CA GLN A 458 3.60 -25.88 8.10
C GLN A 458 3.85 -26.68 9.38
N ASP A 459 5.02 -27.30 9.53
CA ASP A 459 5.42 -28.02 10.75
C ASP A 459 6.81 -27.53 11.18
N LEU A 460 6.91 -27.03 12.41
CA LEU A 460 8.13 -26.45 12.96
C LEU A 460 9.00 -27.48 13.69
N ALA A 461 8.54 -28.72 13.87
CA ALA A 461 9.27 -29.73 14.61
C ALA A 461 10.65 -30.02 13.98
N GLY A 462 11.69 -29.92 14.80
CA GLY A 462 13.08 -30.12 14.39
C GLY A 462 13.78 -28.86 13.88
N MET A 463 13.07 -27.75 13.68
CA MET A 463 13.64 -26.53 13.11
C MET A 463 14.38 -25.69 14.15
N THR A 464 15.50 -25.09 13.74
CA THR A 464 16.09 -23.94 14.44
C THR A 464 15.79 -22.71 13.62
N LEU A 465 15.05 -21.78 14.20
CA LEU A 465 14.55 -20.56 13.59
C LEU A 465 15.35 -19.38 14.12
N THR A 466 15.76 -18.48 13.25
CA THR A 466 16.41 -17.21 13.58
C THR A 466 15.35 -16.10 13.71
N PRO A 467 15.70 -14.88 14.16
CA PRO A 467 14.73 -13.80 14.28
C PRO A 467 14.11 -13.47 12.91
N GLY A 468 12.80 -13.21 12.85
CA GLY A 468 12.10 -13.00 11.59
C GLY A 468 10.59 -13.28 11.64
N VAL A 469 9.96 -13.17 10.46
CA VAL A 469 8.55 -13.54 10.24
C VAL A 469 8.48 -14.94 9.62
N TYR A 470 7.51 -15.73 10.05
CA TYR A 470 7.25 -17.09 9.58
C TYR A 470 5.78 -17.25 9.27
N THR A 471 5.44 -17.80 8.11
CA THR A 471 4.06 -17.78 7.63
C THR A 471 3.54 -19.18 7.29
N SER A 472 2.26 -19.43 7.55
CA SER A 472 1.52 -20.57 7.02
C SER A 472 0.14 -20.10 6.59
N ALA A 473 -0.26 -20.35 5.35
CA ALA A 473 -1.63 -20.06 4.90
C ALA A 473 -2.69 -20.98 5.55
N SER A 474 -2.26 -22.08 6.17
CA SER A 474 -3.11 -23.10 6.78
C SER A 474 -2.78 -23.25 8.26
N THR A 475 -3.08 -24.42 8.84
CA THR A 475 -2.68 -24.73 10.22
C THR A 475 -1.15 -24.82 10.30
N MET A 476 -0.57 -24.13 11.28
CA MET A 476 0.84 -24.31 11.65
C MET A 476 0.93 -25.28 12.83
N THR A 477 1.84 -26.24 12.74
CA THR A 477 1.93 -27.37 13.66
C THR A 477 3.30 -27.47 14.32
N ILE A 478 3.34 -27.99 15.54
CA ILE A 478 4.53 -28.64 16.10
C ILE A 478 4.13 -30.09 16.41
N ALA A 479 4.76 -31.05 15.74
CA ALA A 479 4.45 -32.48 15.89
C ALA A 479 4.57 -33.00 17.33
N VAL A 480 3.96 -34.17 17.61
CA VAL A 480 4.01 -34.84 18.92
C VAL A 480 5.47 -35.07 19.34
N GLY A 481 5.84 -34.63 20.55
CA GLY A 481 7.22 -34.68 21.05
C GLY A 481 8.21 -33.80 20.28
N GLY A 482 7.73 -32.96 19.34
CA GLY A 482 8.53 -32.10 18.50
C GLY A 482 9.17 -30.96 19.30
N THR A 483 10.38 -30.58 18.90
CA THR A 483 11.08 -29.42 19.46
C THR A 483 11.34 -28.42 18.36
N VAL A 484 11.05 -27.15 18.62
CA VAL A 484 11.51 -26.02 17.80
C VAL A 484 12.45 -25.16 18.64
N TRP A 485 13.56 -24.74 18.04
CA TRP A 485 14.52 -23.83 18.66
C TRP A 485 14.38 -22.44 18.06
N LEU A 486 14.23 -21.42 18.89
CA LEU A 486 14.27 -20.01 18.47
C LEU A 486 15.61 -19.44 18.90
N ASP A 487 16.49 -19.20 17.96
CA ASP A 487 17.85 -18.73 18.18
C ASP A 487 17.92 -17.21 17.99
N GLY A 488 18.16 -16.48 19.08
CA GLY A 488 18.30 -15.03 19.05
C GLY A 488 19.61 -14.56 18.42
N MET A 489 20.51 -15.46 18.03
CA MET A 489 21.80 -15.17 17.39
C MET A 489 22.69 -14.21 18.20
N GLY A 490 22.54 -14.23 19.52
CA GLY A 490 23.23 -13.34 20.45
C GLY A 490 22.50 -12.01 20.72
N ASP A 491 21.43 -11.71 20.01
CA ASP A 491 20.60 -10.53 20.23
C ASP A 491 19.51 -10.78 21.26
N SER A 492 19.51 -9.96 22.31
CA SER A 492 18.52 -10.03 23.38
C SER A 492 17.20 -9.32 23.06
N ASN A 493 17.16 -8.60 21.94
CA ASN A 493 15.99 -7.95 21.36
C ASN A 493 15.41 -8.69 20.17
N ALA A 494 15.99 -9.83 19.77
CA ALA A 494 15.50 -10.70 18.70
C ALA A 494 13.98 -10.93 18.78
N VAL A 495 13.30 -10.80 17.64
CA VAL A 495 11.84 -10.90 17.51
C VAL A 495 11.46 -12.02 16.53
N PHE A 496 10.43 -12.77 16.89
CA PHE A 496 9.89 -13.88 16.10
C PHE A 496 8.39 -13.69 15.96
N ILE A 497 7.90 -13.64 14.72
CA ILE A 497 6.48 -13.45 14.41
C ILE A 497 6.00 -14.61 13.57
N PHE A 498 4.99 -15.34 14.04
CA PHE A 498 4.36 -16.44 13.33
C PHE A 498 2.97 -16.02 12.84
N GLN A 499 2.79 -15.90 11.53
CA GLN A 499 1.55 -15.58 10.86
C GLN A 499 0.87 -16.87 10.38
N ILE A 500 -0.32 -17.15 10.90
CA ILE A 500 -0.99 -18.44 10.70
C ILE A 500 -2.40 -18.18 10.17
N GLY A 501 -2.65 -18.54 8.92
CA GLY A 501 -3.91 -18.29 8.22
C GLY A 501 -5.11 -19.04 8.81
N SER A 502 -4.86 -20.13 9.56
CA SER A 502 -5.88 -20.89 10.28
C SER A 502 -5.48 -21.10 11.76
N SER A 503 -5.38 -22.35 12.22
CA SER A 503 -5.13 -22.68 13.61
C SER A 503 -3.65 -22.92 13.92
N LEU A 504 -3.24 -22.66 15.17
CA LEU A 504 -1.97 -23.14 15.71
C LEU A 504 -2.20 -24.46 16.46
N THR A 505 -1.47 -25.51 16.13
CA THR A 505 -1.53 -26.81 16.83
C THR A 505 -0.17 -27.21 17.38
N VAL A 506 0.02 -27.15 18.69
CA VAL A 506 1.23 -27.65 19.36
C VAL A 506 0.87 -28.96 20.04
N ASN A 507 1.33 -30.07 19.50
CA ASN A 507 0.89 -31.40 19.95
C ASN A 507 1.50 -31.80 21.29
N ASN A 508 1.02 -32.91 21.85
CA ASN A 508 1.48 -33.43 23.14
C ASN A 508 3.01 -33.54 23.21
N ASP A 509 3.56 -33.21 24.39
CA ASP A 509 4.97 -33.30 24.72
C ASP A 509 5.90 -32.41 23.85
N ALA A 510 5.35 -31.50 23.04
CA ALA A 510 6.12 -30.57 22.23
C ALA A 510 6.69 -29.41 23.05
N GLN A 511 7.80 -28.84 22.59
CA GLN A 511 8.50 -27.77 23.29
C GLN A 511 9.09 -26.70 22.35
N ILE A 512 9.05 -25.45 22.81
CA ILE A 512 9.74 -24.31 22.18
C ILE A 512 10.92 -23.93 23.08
N VAL A 513 12.13 -23.98 22.53
CA VAL A 513 13.38 -23.71 23.26
C VAL A 513 13.97 -22.40 22.76
N LEU A 514 14.22 -21.46 23.67
CA LEU A 514 14.86 -20.18 23.34
C LEU A 514 16.38 -20.32 23.51
N LEU A 515 17.14 -19.93 22.50
CA LEU A 515 18.60 -19.96 22.46
C LEU A 515 19.17 -18.55 22.27
N ASN A 516 20.42 -18.37 22.73
CA ASN A 516 21.29 -17.24 22.42
C ASN A 516 20.59 -15.87 22.40
N GLY A 517 19.92 -15.49 23.50
CA GLY A 517 19.34 -14.16 23.65
C GLY A 517 17.86 -14.04 23.30
N ALA A 518 17.26 -15.03 22.61
CA ALA A 518 15.82 -15.04 22.37
C ALA A 518 15.02 -15.00 23.70
N LYS A 519 13.95 -14.22 23.72
CA LYS A 519 13.08 -14.04 24.91
C LYS A 519 11.62 -14.23 24.52
N ALA A 520 10.85 -14.91 25.38
CA ALA A 520 9.43 -15.16 25.16
C ALA A 520 8.60 -13.89 24.96
N LYS A 521 9.02 -12.77 25.57
CA LYS A 521 8.34 -11.47 25.40
C LYS A 521 8.39 -10.92 23.97
N ASN A 522 9.27 -11.46 23.13
CA ASN A 522 9.49 -11.07 21.74
C ASN A 522 9.04 -12.15 20.74
N VAL A 523 8.28 -13.15 21.20
CA VAL A 523 7.75 -14.23 20.35
C VAL A 523 6.24 -14.07 20.25
N PHE A 524 5.72 -13.93 19.02
CA PHE A 524 4.32 -13.63 18.75
C PHE A 524 3.72 -14.66 17.79
N TRP A 525 2.56 -15.22 18.14
CA TRP A 525 1.85 -16.23 17.35
C TRP A 525 0.48 -15.68 16.97
N ALA A 526 0.36 -15.12 15.77
CA ALA A 526 -0.89 -14.58 15.24
C ALA A 526 -1.63 -15.66 14.44
N CYS A 527 -2.76 -16.15 14.96
CA CYS A 527 -3.56 -17.18 14.29
C CYS A 527 -4.95 -16.70 13.89
N GLY A 528 -5.31 -16.94 12.63
CA GLY A 528 -6.58 -16.58 12.01
C GLY A 528 -7.80 -17.32 12.57
N ALA A 529 -7.57 -18.42 13.28
CA ALA A 529 -8.62 -19.17 13.97
C ALA A 529 -8.25 -19.38 15.45
N SER A 530 -8.17 -20.63 15.89
CA SER A 530 -7.92 -21.02 17.29
C SER A 530 -6.48 -21.53 17.51
N SER A 531 -6.00 -21.52 18.75
CA SER A 531 -4.81 -22.27 19.17
C SER A 531 -5.18 -23.48 20.02
N THR A 532 -4.47 -24.59 19.80
CA THR A 532 -4.58 -25.82 20.59
C THR A 532 -3.20 -26.27 21.02
N LEU A 533 -2.93 -26.17 22.32
CA LEU A 533 -1.76 -26.73 22.98
C LEU A 533 -2.18 -28.08 23.61
N GLY A 534 -1.46 -29.15 23.26
CA GLY A 534 -1.65 -30.49 23.82
C GLY A 534 -1.28 -30.57 25.31
N SER A 535 -1.13 -31.80 25.82
CA SER A 535 -0.65 -32.05 27.18
C SER A 535 0.88 -31.99 27.26
N ASN A 536 1.43 -31.63 28.42
CA ASN A 536 2.87 -31.54 28.70
C ASN A 536 3.65 -30.60 27.77
N VAL A 537 2.99 -29.63 27.13
CA VAL A 537 3.64 -28.66 26.24
C VAL A 537 4.48 -27.67 27.05
N ARG A 538 5.63 -27.28 26.50
CA ARG A 538 6.45 -26.17 27.01
C ARG A 538 6.46 -25.03 25.99
N PHE A 539 5.55 -24.08 26.15
CA PHE A 539 5.30 -23.03 25.17
C PHE A 539 5.99 -21.71 25.54
N GLN A 540 6.46 -20.98 24.52
CA GLN A 540 7.10 -19.68 24.65
C GLN A 540 6.42 -18.68 23.70
N GLY A 541 6.00 -17.53 24.22
CA GLY A 541 5.47 -16.43 23.42
C GLY A 541 4.00 -16.07 23.68
N SER A 542 3.56 -14.98 23.09
CA SER A 542 2.19 -14.46 23.18
C SER A 542 1.37 -14.99 22.01
N ILE A 543 0.27 -15.70 22.29
CA ILE A 543 -0.69 -16.14 21.28
C ILE A 543 -1.75 -15.06 21.09
N LEU A 544 -1.94 -14.64 19.84
CA LEU A 544 -2.94 -13.67 19.38
C LEU A 544 -3.93 -14.44 18.47
N ALA A 545 -4.94 -15.07 19.08
CA ALA A 545 -5.93 -15.87 18.37
C ALA A 545 -7.19 -15.06 18.03
N GLN A 546 -7.77 -15.28 16.85
CA GLN A 546 -9.08 -14.69 16.56
C GLN A 546 -10.22 -15.40 17.31
N GLU A 547 -10.14 -16.72 17.43
CA GLU A 547 -11.20 -17.52 18.04
C GLU A 547 -10.86 -17.92 19.48
N SER A 548 -10.33 -19.11 19.73
CA SER A 548 -10.15 -19.65 21.09
C SER A 548 -8.72 -20.10 21.36
N ASN A 549 -8.36 -20.22 22.64
CA ASN A 549 -7.11 -20.87 23.08
C ASN A 549 -7.45 -22.05 23.97
N SER A 550 -6.98 -23.25 23.62
CA SER A 550 -7.16 -24.46 24.43
C SER A 550 -5.82 -25.01 24.88
N VAL A 551 -5.68 -25.30 26.18
CA VAL A 551 -4.44 -25.80 26.77
C VAL A 551 -4.69 -27.11 27.52
N GLY A 552 -4.06 -28.19 27.04
CA GLY A 552 -4.14 -29.52 27.64
C GLY A 552 -3.38 -29.65 28.95
N THR A 553 -3.56 -30.77 29.64
CA THR A 553 -3.06 -31.04 30.99
C THR A 553 -1.56 -30.79 31.16
N ASP A 554 -1.16 -30.17 32.26
CA ASP A 554 0.24 -30.02 32.71
C ASP A 554 1.17 -29.24 31.75
N SER A 555 0.57 -28.56 30.77
CA SER A 555 1.26 -27.64 29.87
C SER A 555 1.62 -26.34 30.59
N VAL A 556 2.79 -25.80 30.25
CA VAL A 556 3.35 -24.58 30.80
C VAL A 556 3.56 -23.59 29.67
N VAL A 557 3.10 -22.35 29.88
CA VAL A 557 3.23 -21.24 28.93
C VAL A 557 3.98 -20.11 29.62
N VAL A 558 5.11 -19.72 29.03
CA VAL A 558 5.78 -18.46 29.37
C VAL A 558 5.44 -17.47 28.26
N GLY A 559 4.50 -16.57 28.53
CA GLY A 559 3.84 -15.80 27.50
C GLY A 559 2.43 -15.37 27.88
N ARG A 560 1.55 -15.31 26.87
CA ARG A 560 0.16 -14.84 27.01
C ARG A 560 -0.79 -15.68 26.18
N LEU A 561 -2.01 -15.89 26.69
CA LEU A 561 -3.10 -16.52 25.96
C LEU A 561 -4.17 -15.46 25.66
N LEU A 562 -4.19 -14.95 24.43
CA LEU A 562 -5.07 -13.84 24.06
C LEU A 562 -5.96 -14.28 22.91
N CYS A 563 -7.28 -14.09 23.04
CA CYS A 563 -8.21 -14.35 21.95
C CYS A 563 -9.29 -13.27 21.79
N THR A 564 -9.66 -12.92 20.55
CA THR A 564 -10.55 -11.79 20.26
C THR A 564 -12.02 -12.13 20.46
N THR A 565 -12.50 -13.30 20.04
CA THR A 565 -13.94 -13.63 20.12
C THR A 565 -14.28 -14.81 21.03
N GLY A 566 -13.45 -15.85 21.04
CA GLY A 566 -13.74 -17.11 21.70
C GLY A 566 -13.29 -17.19 23.16
N GLU A 567 -13.13 -18.42 23.61
CA GLU A 567 -12.91 -18.80 25.01
C GLU A 567 -11.47 -19.26 25.25
N ILE A 568 -11.01 -19.15 26.50
CA ILE A 568 -9.79 -19.80 26.97
C ILE A 568 -10.16 -21.01 27.83
N THR A 569 -9.67 -22.19 27.45
CA THR A 569 -9.90 -23.45 28.18
C THR A 569 -8.60 -23.97 28.78
N LEU A 570 -8.59 -24.18 30.09
CA LEU A 570 -7.42 -24.58 30.89
C LEU A 570 -7.68 -25.85 31.69
N LEU A 571 -6.63 -26.66 31.83
CA LEU A 571 -6.62 -27.91 32.59
C LEU A 571 -5.25 -28.10 33.24
N SER A 572 -5.13 -27.91 34.56
CA SER A 572 -3.86 -28.07 35.31
C SER A 572 -2.66 -27.35 34.66
N ASN A 573 -2.80 -26.06 34.36
CA ASN A 573 -1.77 -25.31 33.61
C ASN A 573 -1.01 -24.29 34.46
N THR A 574 0.22 -23.96 34.06
CA THR A 574 0.91 -22.78 34.59
C THR A 574 1.16 -21.80 33.45
N ILE A 575 0.54 -20.63 33.51
CA ILE A 575 0.70 -19.56 32.52
C ILE A 575 1.34 -18.37 33.24
N THR A 576 2.49 -17.91 32.75
CA THR A 576 3.28 -16.84 33.40
C THR A 576 3.71 -15.81 32.39
N LEU A 577 3.63 -14.54 32.74
CA LEU A 577 4.15 -13.45 31.91
C LEU A 577 5.64 -13.65 31.60
N PRO A 578 6.09 -13.29 30.38
CA PRO A 578 7.45 -13.48 29.93
C PRO A 578 8.47 -12.46 30.45
#